data_AF-A0AAD5R5W5-F1
#
_entry.id   AF-A0AAD5R5W5-F1
#
_cell.length_a   1.000
_cell.length_b   1.000
_cell.length_c   1.000
_cell.angle_alpha   90.00
_cell.angle_beta   90.00
_cell.angle_gamma   90.00
#
_symmetry.space_group_name_H-M   'P 1'
#
loop_
_entity.id
_entity.type
_entity.pdbx_description
1 polymer ?
#
loop_
_entity_poly.entity_id
_entity_poly.type
_entity_poly.pdbx_seq_one_letter_code
_entity_poly.pdbx_strand_id
1 'polypeptide(L)' 'MESQAQGCEVIVSGKLRGQRAKAMKFVDGLMIHSGNPVNEYIQQAVRHVQLRQGVIGIKVKIMLPHDPRGQMGPKKRSS' A
#
# COMPACT_ATOMS: atom_id res chain seq x y z
N MET A 1 -11.13 4.13 6.98
CA MET A 1 -10.61 4.69 5.71
C MET A 1 -11.29 6.03 5.46
N GLU A 2 -10.73 7.13 5.99
CA GLU A 2 -11.41 8.45 6.04
C GLU A 2 -11.05 9.35 4.84
N SER A 3 -9.94 9.07 4.17
CA SER A 3 -9.42 9.87 3.04
C SER A 3 -9.95 9.43 1.67
N GLN A 4 -11.10 8.75 1.60
CA GLN A 4 -11.76 8.33 0.35
C GLN A 4 -10.92 7.44 -0.59
N ALA A 5 -9.93 6.71 -0.05
CA ALA A 5 -9.25 5.66 -0.81
C ALA A 5 -10.19 4.48 -1.07
N GLN A 6 -10.02 3.77 -2.19
CA GLN A 6 -10.82 2.56 -2.50
C GLN A 6 -10.30 1.32 -1.75
N GLY A 7 -9.02 1.31 -1.41
CA GLY A 7 -8.41 0.26 -0.61
C GLY A 7 -6.98 0.59 -0.22
N CYS A 8 -6.49 -0.12 0.78
CA CYS A 8 -5.14 0.01 1.29
C CYS A 8 -4.56 -1.35 1.66
N GLU A 9 -3.26 -1.50 1.43
CA GLU A 9 -2.49 -2.66 1.85
C GLU A 9 -1.24 -2.15 2.55
N VAL A 10 -1.08 -2.52 3.82
CA VAL A 10 0.10 -2.21 4.63
C VAL A 10 0.79 -3.52 4.99
N ILE A 11 2.04 -3.66 4.56
CA ILE A 11 2.90 -4.79 4.88
C ILE A 11 4.01 -4.30 5.79
N VAL A 12 4.08 -4.86 6.99
CA VAL A 12 5.15 -4.63 7.96
C VAL A 12 5.99 -5.89 8.03
N SER A 13 7.26 -5.82 7.63
CA SER A 13 8.18 -6.94 7.60
C SER A 13 9.40 -6.70 8.48
N GLY A 14 9.85 -7.72 9.20
CA GLY A 14 11.06 -7.65 10.01
C GLY A 14 10.99 -8.49 11.28
N LYS A 15 11.92 -8.25 12.19
CA LYS A 15 11.97 -8.91 13.51
C LYS A 15 10.97 -8.23 14.45
N LEU A 16 9.71 -8.69 14.41
CA LEU A 16 8.60 -8.04 15.13
C LEU A 16 8.47 -8.49 16.60
N ARG A 17 8.40 -9.80 16.84
CA ARG A 17 8.25 -10.38 18.19
C ARG A 17 9.31 -11.42 18.54
N GLY A 18 10.23 -11.73 17.65
CA GLY A 18 11.24 -12.76 17.86
C GLY A 18 12.44 -12.64 16.93
N GLN A 19 13.40 -13.55 17.07
CA GLN A 19 14.65 -13.51 16.30
C GLN A 19 14.47 -13.72 14.79
N ARG A 20 13.38 -14.40 14.39
CA ARG A 20 13.04 -14.64 12.98
C ARG A 20 12.21 -13.50 12.41
N ALA A 21 12.49 -13.11 11.18
CA ALA A 21 11.68 -12.14 10.46
C ALA A 21 10.27 -12.71 10.21
N LYS A 22 9.26 -11.86 10.37
CA LYS A 22 7.87 -12.13 10.00
C LYS A 22 7.33 -10.95 9.19
N ALA A 23 6.36 -11.22 8.34
CA ALA A 23 5.62 -10.19 7.62
C ALA A 23 4.15 -10.22 8.07
N MET A 24 3.63 -9.07 8.46
CA MET A 24 2.22 -8.87 8.76
C MET A 24 1.63 -8.04 7.64
N LYS A 25 0.58 -8.56 7.00
CA LYS A 25 -0.13 -7.90 5.91
C LYS A 25 -1.51 -7.49 6.43
N PHE A 26 -1.77 -6.19 6.41
CA PHE A 26 -3.05 -5.59 6.73
C PHE A 26 -3.66 -5.10 5.42
N VAL A 27 -4.89 -5.52 5.12
CA VAL A 27 -5.59 -5.14 3.89
C VAL A 27 -6.98 -4.68 4.29
N ASP A 28 -7.41 -3.58 3.69
CA ASP A 28 -8.76 -3.07 3.81
C ASP A 28 -9.22 -2.52 2.44
N GLY A 29 -10.49 -2.72 2.11
CA GLY A 29 -11.06 -2.33 0.81
C GLY A 29 -10.58 -3.13 -0.40
N LEU A 30 -10.72 -2.52 -1.59
CA LEU A 30 -10.38 -3.14 -2.88
C LEU A 30 -8.92 -2.88 -3.24
N MET A 31 -8.21 -3.92 -3.71
CA MET A 31 -6.83 -3.79 -4.18
C MET A 31 -6.63 -4.59 -5.47
N ILE A 32 -6.19 -3.91 -6.53
CA ILE A 32 -5.85 -4.55 -7.80
C ILE A 32 -4.37 -4.99 -7.76
N HIS A 33 -4.06 -6.17 -8.28
CA HIS A 33 -2.68 -6.67 -8.30
C HIS A 33 -2.12 -6.91 -9.71
N SER A 34 -2.96 -6.80 -10.75
CA SER A 34 -2.62 -7.20 -12.11
C SER A 34 -3.04 -6.15 -13.14
N GLY A 35 -2.29 -6.09 -14.25
CA GLY A 35 -2.56 -5.20 -15.39
C GLY A 35 -1.97 -3.80 -15.26
N ASN A 36 -2.14 -2.99 -16.31
CA ASN A 36 -1.68 -1.60 -16.33
C ASN A 36 -2.34 -0.68 -15.27
N PRO A 37 -3.60 -0.90 -14.82
CA PRO A 37 -4.20 -0.06 -13.78
C PRO A 37 -3.41 0.00 -12.49
N VAL A 38 -2.59 -1.03 -12.18
CA VAL A 38 -1.71 -1.04 -11.01
C VAL A 38 -0.76 0.17 -11.02
N ASN A 39 -0.21 0.55 -12.17
CA ASN A 39 0.75 1.64 -12.25
C ASN A 39 0.10 3.02 -12.08
N GLU A 40 -1.17 3.16 -12.47
CA GLU A 40 -1.89 4.43 -12.47
C GLU A 40 -2.73 4.66 -11.20
N TYR A 41 -3.35 3.59 -10.68
CA TYR A 41 -4.26 3.65 -9.55
C TYR A 41 -3.58 3.35 -8.21
N ILE A 42 -2.43 2.68 -8.19
CA ILE A 42 -1.80 2.26 -6.94
C ILE A 42 -0.57 3.11 -6.67
N GLN A 43 -0.67 3.90 -5.61
CA GLN A 43 0.49 4.56 -5.04
C GLN A 43 1.14 3.63 -4.01
N GLN A 44 2.42 3.36 -4.22
CA GLN A 44 3.20 2.54 -3.30
C GLN A 44 4.37 3.33 -2.69
N ALA A 45 4.63 3.09 -1.42
CA ALA A 45 5.78 3.64 -0.72
C ALA A 45 6.43 2.54 0.13
N VAL A 46 7.76 2.47 0.08
CA VAL A 46 8.55 1.58 0.94
C VAL A 46 9.48 2.42 1.80
N ARG A 47 9.48 2.17 3.10
CA ARG A 47 10.35 2.81 4.07
C ARG A 47 10.93 1.79 5.04
N HIS A 48 12.08 2.14 5.60
CA HIS A 48 12.78 1.33 6.57
C HIS A 48 12.87 2.11 7.88
N VAL A 49 12.54 1.44 8.98
CA VAL A 49 12.62 2.00 10.33
C VAL A 49 13.68 1.23 11.09
N GLN A 50 14.66 1.94 11.65
CA GLN A 50 15.69 1.33 12.50
C GLN A 50 15.17 1.21 13.92
N LEU A 51 15.17 -0.02 14.46
CA LEU A 51 14.91 -0.30 15.86
C LEU A 51 16.13 -0.99 16.48
N ARG A 52 16.18 -1.04 17.81
CA ARG A 52 17.27 -1.72 18.53
C ARG A 52 17.44 -3.19 18.14
N GLN A 53 16.37 -3.89 17.76
CA GLN A 53 16.42 -5.29 17.34
C GLN A 53 16.84 -5.50 15.87
N GLY A 54 16.91 -4.43 15.07
CA GLY A 54 17.20 -4.46 13.65
C GLY A 54 16.30 -3.52 12.84
N VAL A 55 16.29 -3.69 11.53
CA VAL A 55 15.49 -2.86 10.60
C VAL A 55 14.13 -3.50 10.35
N ILE A 56 13.07 -2.70 10.45
CA ILE A 56 11.71 -3.06 10.01
C ILE A 56 11.43 -2.39 8.66
N GLY A 57 10.96 -3.17 7.70
CA GLY A 57 10.43 -2.69 6.43
C GLY A 57 8.94 -2.40 6.55
N ILE A 58 8.52 -1.25 6.06
CA ILE A 58 7.11 -0.87 5.93
C ILE A 58 6.86 -0.61 4.45
N LYS A 59 5.92 -1.35 3.87
CA LYS A 59 5.42 -1.16 2.50
C LYS A 59 3.95 -0.79 2.59
N VAL A 60 3.60 0.38 2.10
CA VAL A 60 2.22 0.86 2.01
C VAL A 60 1.83 0.92 0.54
N LYS A 61 0.65 0.42 0.22
CA LYS A 61 -0.02 0.58 -1.07
C LYS A 61 -1.40 1.19 -0.83
N ILE A 62 -1.74 2.21 -1.59
CA ILE A 62 -3.03 2.91 -1.54
C ILE A 62 -3.62 2.84 -2.94
N MET A 63 -4.84 2.32 -3.04
CA MET A 63 -5.64 2.36 -4.26
C MET A 63 -6.42 3.67 -4.29
N LEU A 64 -6.04 4.54 -5.22
CA LEU A 64 -6.67 5.83 -5.44
C LEU A 64 -8.09 5.64 -6.01
N PRO A 65 -9.04 6.50 -5.65
CA PRO A 65 -10.34 6.51 -6.30
C PRO A 65 -10.22 7.00 -7.74
N HIS A 66 -11.13 6.56 -8.60
CA HIS A 66 -11.27 7.14 -9.92
C HIS A 66 -11.78 8.59 -9.81
N ASP A 67 -11.04 9.54 -10.39
CA ASP A 67 -11.41 10.96 -10.40
C ASP A 67 -11.37 11.51 -11.83
N PRO A 68 -12.52 11.90 -12.43
CA PRO A 68 -12.55 12.48 -13.78
C PRO A 68 -11.81 13.83 -13.87
N ARG A 69 -11.63 14.54 -12.76
CA ARG A 69 -10.88 15.81 -12.71
C ARG A 69 -9.37 15.57 -12.61
N GLY A 70 -8.94 14.39 -12.19
CA GLY A 70 -7.54 14.01 -12.09
C GLY A 70 -6.80 14.60 -10.90
N GLN A 71 -7.49 15.05 -9.86
CA GLN A 71 -6.87 15.70 -8.70
C GLN A 71 -6.46 14.67 -7.64
N MET A 72 -7.34 13.70 -7.36
CA MET A 72 -7.12 12.69 -6.31
C MET A 72 -6.85 11.28 -6.87
N GLY A 73 -6.96 11.10 -8.18
CA GLY A 73 -6.71 9.82 -8.84
C GLY A 73 -6.73 9.93 -10.36
N PRO A 74 -6.50 8.83 -11.08
CA PRO A 74 -6.34 8.84 -12.53
C PRO A 74 -7.67 9.11 -13.26
N LYS A 75 -7.57 9.91 -14.34
CA LYS A 75 -8.71 10.30 -15.20
C LYS A 75 -9.25 9.18 -16.08
N LYS A 76 -8.43 8.18 -16.42
CA LYS A 76 -8.84 7.06 -17.27
C LYS A 76 -9.47 6.00 -16.39
N ARG A 77 -10.71 5.58 -16.68
CA ARG A 77 -11.29 4.40 -16.03
C ARG A 77 -10.45 3.18 -16.37
N SER A 78 -10.20 2.32 -15.39
CA SER A 78 -9.68 0.98 -15.68
C SER A 78 -10.79 0.18 -16.37
N SER A 79 -10.83 0.24 -17.70
CA SER A 79 -11.61 -0.68 -18.54
C SER A 79 -10.87 -2.00 -18.69
#